data_AF-A0A7S4IDG0-F1
#
_entry.id   AF-A0A7S4IDG0-F1
#
_cell.length_a   1.000
_cell.length_b   1.000
_cell.length_c   1.000
_cell.angle_alpha   90.00
_cell.angle_beta   90.00
_cell.angle_gamma   90.00
#
_symmetry.space_group_name_H-M   'P 1'
#
loop_
_entity.id
_entity.type
_entity.pdbx_description
1 polymer ?
#
loop_
_entity_poly.entity_id
_entity_poly.type
_entity_poly.pdbx_seq_one_letter_code
_entity_poly.pdbx_strand_id
1 'polypeptide(L)'
;SNHVTTFVCLQTPGELHRFIPYRCTANKYAQDSSSLRFVSFPIGDGSTVSDRQVMRIVVDLAWRLYYTNEVIYVHCWGGHGRTGTIIGALIGKLYKISGKEALTRTAS
;
A
#
# COMPACT_ATOMS: atom_id res chain seq x y z
N SER A 1 -3.03 8.59 18.96
CA SER A 1 -3.18 7.22 18.44
C SER A 1 -3.19 7.28 16.92
N ASN A 2 -2.25 6.61 16.24
CA ASN A 2 -2.13 6.67 14.77
C ASN A 2 -3.12 5.68 14.15
N HIS A 3 -4.36 6.12 13.96
CA HIS A 3 -5.39 5.31 13.30
C HIS A 3 -5.19 5.34 11.79
N VAL A 4 -5.44 4.20 11.13
CA VAL A 4 -5.32 4.12 9.68
C VAL A 4 -6.43 4.96 9.04
N THR A 5 -6.05 5.79 8.07
CA THR A 5 -6.96 6.68 7.31
C THR A 5 -7.15 6.24 5.86
N THR A 6 -6.18 5.51 5.31
CA THR A 6 -6.20 5.03 3.92
C THR A 6 -5.74 3.58 3.85
N PHE A 7 -6.56 2.72 3.26
CA PHE A 7 -6.25 1.33 2.96
C PHE A 7 -5.94 1.17 1.47
N VAL A 8 -4.79 0.59 1.14
CA VAL A 8 -4.36 0.32 -0.23
C VAL A 8 -4.33 -1.20 -0.43
N CYS A 9 -5.17 -1.69 -1.33
CA CYS A 9 -5.27 -3.10 -1.68
C CYS A 9 -4.54 -3.37 -3.00
N LEU A 10 -3.53 -4.24 -2.95
CA LEU A 10 -2.74 -4.65 -4.12
C LEU A 10 -3.27 -5.91 -4.81
N GLN A 11 -4.35 -6.49 -4.31
CA GLN A 11 -4.95 -7.71 -4.87
C GLN A 11 -5.82 -7.38 -6.09
N THR A 12 -5.80 -8.27 -7.08
CA THR A 12 -6.71 -8.25 -8.22
C THR A 12 -8.15 -8.57 -7.79
N PRO A 13 -9.18 -8.15 -8.54
CA PRO A 13 -10.57 -8.47 -8.22
C PRO A 13 -10.83 -9.98 -8.06
N GLY A 14 -10.19 -10.82 -8.90
CA GLY A 14 -10.30 -12.27 -8.82
C GLY A 14 -9.75 -12.86 -7.52
N GLU A 15 -8.75 -12.22 -6.92
CA GLU A 15 -8.16 -12.63 -5.64
C GLU A 15 -9.06 -12.29 -4.43
N LEU A 16 -9.94 -11.29 -4.56
CA LEU A 16 -10.81 -10.83 -3.46
C LEU A 16 -11.91 -11.86 -3.10
N HIS A 17 -12.28 -12.75 -4.03
CA HIS A 17 -13.30 -13.77 -3.80
C HIS A 17 -12.89 -14.84 -2.79
N ARG A 18 -11.60 -14.95 -2.46
CA ARG A 18 -11.06 -15.95 -1.54
C ARG A 18 -11.03 -15.51 -0.08
N PHE A 19 -11.52 -14.31 0.25
CA PHE A 19 -11.39 -13.73 1.60
C PHE A 19 -12.63 -13.02 2.14
N ILE A 20 -12.65 -12.87 3.46
CA ILE A 20 -13.47 -11.90 4.17
C ILE A 20 -13.09 -10.50 3.66
N PRO A 21 -14.05 -9.66 3.24
CA PRO A 21 -13.76 -8.33 2.72
C PRO A 21 -12.87 -7.56 3.68
N TYR A 22 -11.67 -7.17 3.23
CA TYR A 22 -10.71 -6.43 4.04
C TYR A 22 -11.29 -5.13 4.61
N ARG A 23 -12.33 -4.60 3.98
CA ARG A 23 -13.15 -3.49 4.51
C ARG A 23 -13.62 -3.73 5.95
N CYS A 24 -14.01 -4.95 6.30
CA CYS A 24 -14.42 -5.30 7.66
C CYS A 24 -13.27 -5.23 8.65
N THR A 25 -12.08 -5.69 8.26
CA THR A 25 -10.86 -5.58 9.08
C THR A 25 -10.40 -4.13 9.19
N ALA A 26 -10.47 -3.40 8.09
CA ALA A 26 -10.07 -2.01 8.00
C ALA A 26 -10.89 -1.10 8.92
N ASN A 27 -12.20 -1.34 8.99
CA ASN A 27 -13.10 -0.66 9.92
C ASN A 27 -12.71 -0.89 11.41
N LYS A 28 -12.04 -2.00 11.76
CA LYS A 28 -11.57 -2.24 13.14
C LYS A 28 -10.39 -1.36 13.52
N TYR A 29 -9.58 -0.94 12.55
CA TYR A 29 -8.38 -0.11 12.77
C TYR A 29 -8.59 1.37 12.46
N ALA A 30 -9.72 1.70 11.82
CA ALA A 30 -10.18 3.07 11.62
C ALA A 30 -10.71 3.65 12.94
N GLN A 31 -10.39 4.91 13.22
CA GLN A 31 -11.04 5.64 14.32
C GLN A 31 -12.51 5.93 13.98
N ASP A 32 -12.76 6.19 12.70
CA ASP A 32 -14.08 6.41 12.13
C ASP A 32 -14.11 5.74 10.75
N SER A 33 -14.98 4.76 10.59
CA SER A 33 -15.11 4.00 9.35
C SER A 33 -15.67 4.83 8.19
N SER A 34 -16.34 5.95 8.47
CA SER A 34 -16.93 6.82 7.44
C SER A 34 -15.91 7.73 6.75
N SER A 35 -14.78 8.01 7.41
CA SER A 35 -13.66 8.77 6.85
C SER A 35 -12.57 7.90 6.23
N LEU A 36 -12.71 6.57 6.30
CA LEU A 36 -11.71 5.64 5.80
C LEU A 36 -11.72 5.54 4.27
N ARG A 37 -10.58 5.80 3.64
CA ARG A 37 -10.42 5.72 2.19
C ARG A 37 -9.90 4.35 1.76
N PHE A 38 -10.46 3.83 0.67
CA PHE A 38 -10.02 2.59 0.04
C PHE A 38 -9.45 2.88 -1.34
N VAL A 39 -8.19 2.52 -1.55
CA VAL A 39 -7.49 2.63 -2.83
C VAL A 39 -7.24 1.20 -3.35
N SER A 40 -7.67 0.92 -4.57
CA SER A 40 -7.37 -0.34 -5.25
C SER A 40 -6.26 -0.11 -6.27
N PHE A 41 -5.18 -0.87 -6.16
CA PHE A 41 -4.07 -0.86 -7.11
C PHE A 41 -3.67 -2.32 -7.41
N PRO A 42 -4.45 -3.04 -8.22
CA PRO A 42 -4.27 -4.47 -8.41
C PRO A 42 -2.96 -4.78 -9.13
N ILE A 43 -2.16 -5.65 -8.53
CA ILE A 43 -0.93 -6.23 -9.10
C ILE A 43 -1.16 -7.74 -9.15
N GLY A 44 -1.15 -8.33 -10.34
CA GLY A 44 -1.33 -9.78 -10.52
C GLY A 44 -0.25 -10.58 -9.78
N ASP A 45 -0.61 -11.71 -9.21
CA ASP A 45 0.36 -12.58 -8.54
C ASP A 45 1.35 -13.17 -9.57
N GLY A 46 2.65 -13.18 -9.24
CA GLY A 46 3.72 -13.55 -10.18
C GLY A 46 3.85 -12.63 -11.40
N SER A 47 3.11 -11.53 -11.45
CA SER A 47 3.10 -10.57 -12.56
C SER A 47 3.79 -9.28 -12.14
N THR A 48 4.44 -8.61 -13.09
CA THR A 48 4.95 -7.25 -12.89
C THR A 48 3.91 -6.24 -13.39
N VAL A 49 3.76 -5.14 -12.65
CA VAL A 49 3.13 -3.93 -13.17
C VAL A 49 4.20 -3.06 -13.81
N SER A 50 3.83 -2.24 -14.79
CA SER A 50 4.80 -1.34 -15.43
C SER A 50 5.40 -0.36 -14.43
N ASP A 51 6.66 0.03 -14.62
CA ASP A 51 7.33 1.05 -13.81
C ASP A 51 6.51 2.33 -13.73
N ARG A 52 5.82 2.70 -14.83
CA ARG A 52 4.91 3.85 -14.86
C ARG A 52 3.78 3.73 -13.84
N GLN A 53 3.16 2.55 -13.74
CA GLN A 53 2.09 2.31 -12.77
C GLN A 53 2.62 2.33 -11.34
N VAL A 54 3.79 1.72 -11.08
CA VAL A 54 4.46 1.77 -9.77
C VAL A 54 4.77 3.21 -9.38
N MET A 55 5.36 3.99 -10.28
CA MET A 55 5.68 5.39 -10.02
C MET A 55 4.44 6.23 -9.76
N ARG A 56 3.33 5.97 -10.47
CA ARG A 56 2.06 6.67 -10.24
C ARG A 56 1.54 6.43 -8.82
N ILE A 57 1.46 5.18 -8.36
CA ILE A 57 0.99 4.89 -7.01
C ILE A 57 1.97 5.44 -5.96
N VAL A 58 3.27 5.30 -6.18
CA VAL A 58 4.30 5.83 -5.25
C VAL A 58 4.21 7.35 -5.10
N VAL A 59 3.97 8.09 -6.18
CA VAL A 59 3.75 9.54 -6.12
C VAL A 59 2.48 9.89 -5.36
N ASP A 60 1.38 9.18 -5.59
CA ASP A 60 0.11 9.38 -4.87
C ASP A 60 0.28 9.14 -3.37
N LEU A 61 0.91 8.02 -2.98
CA LEU A 61 1.16 7.69 -1.58
C LEU A 61 2.09 8.70 -0.90
N ALA A 62 3.17 9.13 -1.57
CA ALA A 62 4.06 10.15 -1.03
C ALA A 62 3.33 11.49 -0.82
N TRP A 63 2.46 11.88 -1.75
CA TRP A 63 1.68 13.10 -1.63
C TRP A 63 0.72 13.04 -0.42
N ARG A 64 0.03 11.90 -0.23
CA ARG A 64 -0.85 11.68 0.93
C ARG A 64 -0.10 11.74 2.26
N LEU A 65 1.07 11.11 2.33
CA LEU A 65 1.89 11.15 3.54
C LEU A 65 2.34 12.58 3.88
N TYR A 66 2.80 13.35 2.89
CA TYR A 66 3.35 14.69 3.15
C TYR A 66 2.32 15.79 3.33
N TYR A 67 1.26 15.78 2.51
CA TYR A 67 0.38 16.95 2.39
C TYR A 67 -0.98 16.76 3.06
N THR A 68 -1.42 15.53 3.30
CA THR A 68 -2.72 15.25 3.96
C THR A 68 -2.58 14.59 5.32
N ASN A 69 -1.35 14.32 5.76
CA ASN A 69 -1.04 13.67 7.04
C ASN A 69 -1.79 12.33 7.23
N GLU A 70 -1.94 11.58 6.13
CA GLU A 70 -2.62 10.29 6.13
C GLU A 70 -1.74 9.21 6.76
N VAL A 71 -2.36 8.33 7.55
CA VAL A 71 -1.78 7.04 7.96
C VAL A 71 -2.26 5.99 6.97
N ILE A 72 -1.32 5.36 6.25
CA ILE A 72 -1.59 4.46 5.13
C ILE A 72 -1.27 3.01 5.52
N TYR A 73 -2.19 2.10 5.26
CA TYR A 73 -1.99 0.66 5.36
C TYR A 73 -2.01 0.03 3.96
N VAL A 74 -0.92 -0.62 3.57
CA VAL A 74 -0.78 -1.29 2.25
C VAL A 74 -0.73 -2.80 2.44
N HIS A 75 -1.52 -3.55 1.68
CA HIS A 75 -1.55 -5.02 1.79
C HIS A 75 -1.65 -5.75 0.44
N CYS A 76 -1.21 -7.00 0.44
CA CYS A 76 -1.41 -8.00 -0.62
C CYS A 76 -1.83 -9.35 0.02
N TRP A 77 -1.54 -10.50 -0.59
CA TRP A 77 -1.81 -11.83 0.01
C TRP A 77 -0.92 -12.18 1.21
N GLY A 78 0.40 -12.06 1.05
CA GLY A 78 1.38 -12.50 2.06
C GLY A 78 2.26 -11.39 2.62
N GLY A 79 2.01 -10.12 2.26
CA GLY A 79 2.75 -8.97 2.78
C GLY A 79 4.23 -8.84 2.36
N HIS A 80 4.81 -9.80 1.64
CA HIS A 80 6.28 -9.85 1.42
C HIS A 80 6.73 -9.61 -0.03
N GLY A 81 5.89 -9.92 -1.04
CA GLY A 81 6.23 -9.68 -2.45
C GLY A 81 5.85 -8.27 -2.92
N ARG A 82 4.61 -8.14 -3.39
CA ARG A 82 4.06 -6.90 -3.97
C ARG A 82 4.12 -5.70 -3.03
N THR A 83 3.81 -5.91 -1.74
CA THR A 83 3.89 -4.85 -0.74
C THR A 83 5.32 -4.35 -0.56
N GLY A 84 6.30 -5.25 -0.45
CA GLY A 84 7.71 -4.89 -0.32
C GLY A 84 8.21 -4.03 -1.49
N THR A 85 7.81 -4.35 -2.72
CA THR A 85 8.14 -3.54 -3.90
C THR A 85 7.57 -2.12 -3.81
N ILE A 86 6.29 -1.97 -3.47
CA ILE A 86 5.66 -0.65 -3.38
C ILE A 86 6.24 0.17 -2.23
N ILE A 87 6.41 -0.43 -1.06
CA ILE A 87 6.98 0.26 0.10
C ILE A 87 8.46 0.60 -0.12
N GLY A 88 9.24 -0.28 -0.76
CA GLY A 88 10.63 -0.01 -1.11
C GLY A 88 10.75 1.16 -2.09
N ALA A 89 9.93 1.18 -3.14
CA ALA A 89 9.91 2.31 -4.07
C ALA A 89 9.48 3.63 -3.40
N LEU A 90 8.50 3.55 -2.48
CA LEU A 90 8.06 4.70 -1.68
C LEU A 90 9.17 5.23 -0.78
N ILE A 91 9.82 4.37 0.00
CA ILE A 91 10.96 4.74 0.86
C ILE A 91 12.10 5.35 0.03
N GLY A 92 12.44 4.72 -1.10
CA GLY A 92 13.45 5.24 -2.02
C GLY A 92 13.13 6.67 -2.49
N LYS A 93 11.86 6.93 -2.81
CA LYS A 93 11.39 8.26 -3.20
C LYS A 93 11.43 9.27 -2.04
N LEU A 94 10.94 8.89 -0.85
CA LEU A 94 10.84 9.78 0.31
C LEU A 94 12.22 10.18 0.84
N TYR A 95 13.14 9.22 0.94
CA TYR A 95 14.46 9.42 1.54
C TYR A 95 15.58 9.64 0.52
N LYS A 96 15.26 9.64 -0.78
CA LYS A 96 16.23 9.77 -1.89
C LYS A 96 17.38 8.74 -1.78
N ILE A 97 17.03 7.51 -1.40
CA ILE A 97 17.97 6.39 -1.26
C ILE A 97 17.80 5.36 -2.38
N SER A 98 18.82 4.54 -2.60
CA SER A 98 18.77 3.49 -3.64
C SER A 98 17.67 2.46 -3.34
N GLY A 99 17.15 1.79 -4.38
CA GLY A 99 16.14 0.74 -4.20
C GLY A 99 16.62 -0.41 -3.31
N LYS A 100 17.92 -0.77 -3.40
CA LYS A 100 18.53 -1.80 -2.54
C LYS A 100 18.49 -1.40 -1.06
N GLU A 101 18.85 -0.15 -0.78
CA GLU A 101 18.81 0.43 0.58
C GLU A 101 17.38 0.65 1.08
N ALA A 102 16.42 0.87 0.18
CA ALA A 102 15.02 0.97 0.58
C ALA A 102 14.44 -0.40 0.96
N LEU A 103 14.78 -1.45 0.22
CA LEU A 103 14.29 -2.81 0.48
C LEU A 103 14.78 -3.37 1.83
N THR A 104 16.00 -3.06 2.26
CA THR A 104 16.50 -3.46 3.60
C THR A 104 15.65 -2.88 4.73
N ARG A 105 14.97 -1.76 4.50
CA ARG A 105 14.05 -1.11 5.45
C ARG A 105 12.62 -1.65 5.39
N THR A 106 12.32 -2.53 4.43
CA THR A 106 11.01 -3.20 4.31
C THR A 106 10.98 -4.60 4.91
N ALA A 107 12.16 -5.20 5.13
CA ALA A 107 12.29 -6.47 5.83
C ALA A 107 12.07 -6.22 7.33
N SER A 108 10.93 -6.70 7.84
CA SER A 108 10.64 -6.77 9.28
C SER A 108 11.09 -8.11 9.82
#